data_AF-A0A2R4C443-F1
#
_entry.id   AF-A0A2R4C443-F1
#
_cell.length_a   1.000
_cell.length_b   1.000
_cell.length_c   1.000
_cell.angle_alpha   90.00
_cell.angle_beta   90.00
_cell.angle_gamma   90.00
#
_symmetry.space_group_name_H-M   'P 1'
#
loop_
_entity.id
_entity.type
_entity.pdbx_description
1 polymer ?
#
loop_
_entity_poly.entity_id
_entity_poly.type
_entity_poly.pdbx_seq_one_letter_code
_entity_poly.pdbx_strand_id
1 'polypeptide(L)'
;MRQKPAPEPLRDELTTATGLVWGHLNAQQPEEAYELARGCLQLWPGDRGLALMAAYAAVELAEPFDLDALRRNTSTDPARAADEAAWIALIERRAGTAC
;
A
#
# COMPACT_ATOMS: atom_id res chain seq x y z
N MET A 1 32.07 21.08 -9.29
CA MET A 1 30.86 21.52 -8.56
C MET A 1 29.99 20.29 -8.36
N ARG A 2 29.74 19.90 -7.11
CA ARG A 2 28.93 18.72 -6.77
C ARG A 2 27.47 19.11 -7.03
N GLN A 3 26.84 18.57 -8.07
CA GLN A 3 25.42 18.80 -8.30
C GLN A 3 24.66 18.24 -7.09
N LYS A 4 24.02 19.14 -6.33
CA LYS A 4 23.11 18.77 -5.25
C LYS A 4 21.83 18.30 -5.96
N PRO A 5 21.37 17.04 -5.78
CA PRO A 5 20.13 16.60 -6.39
C PRO A 5 19.02 17.54 -5.91
N ALA A 6 18.23 18.07 -6.83
CA ALA A 6 17.04 18.81 -6.47
C ALA A 6 16.15 17.88 -5.62
N PRO A 7 15.58 18.34 -4.50
CA PRO A 7 14.55 17.57 -3.81
C PRO A 7 13.41 17.40 -4.82
N GLU A 8 13.02 16.15 -5.06
CA GLU A 8 12.00 15.79 -6.02
C GLU A 8 10.66 15.85 -5.26
N PRO A 9 9.90 16.96 -5.34
CA PRO A 9 8.77 17.25 -4.44
C PRO A 9 7.73 16.12 -4.38
N LEU A 10 7.58 15.35 -5.47
CA LEU A 10 6.70 14.20 -5.58
C LEU A 10 7.08 13.03 -4.65
N ARG A 11 8.35 12.88 -4.27
CA ARG A 11 8.81 11.80 -3.39
C ARG A 11 8.48 12.07 -1.92
N ASP A 12 8.54 13.33 -1.52
CA ASP A 12 8.17 13.78 -0.17
C ASP A 12 6.65 13.70 0.02
N GLU A 13 5.89 14.02 -1.04
CA GLU A 13 4.43 13.85 -1.08
C GLU A 13 4.01 12.38 -0.99
N LEU A 14 4.64 11.48 -1.75
CA LEU A 14 4.37 10.04 -1.67
C LEU A 14 4.68 9.46 -0.29
N THR A 15 5.79 9.89 0.32
CA THR A 15 6.16 9.46 1.68
C THR A 15 5.10 9.91 2.69
N THR A 16 4.63 11.16 2.56
CA THR A 16 3.57 11.72 3.40
C THR A 16 2.25 10.97 3.20
N ALA A 17 1.84 10.74 1.96
CA ALA A 17 0.63 10.01 1.60
C ALA A 17 0.64 8.59 2.19
N THR A 18 1.76 7.87 2.01
CA THR A 18 1.96 6.53 2.59
C THR A 18 1.85 6.56 4.11
N GLY A 19 2.46 7.55 4.76
CA GLY A 19 2.37 7.74 6.21
C GLY A 19 0.95 8.02 6.69
N LEU A 20 0.16 8.81 5.95
CA LEU A 20 -1.23 9.11 6.29
C LEU A 20 -2.15 7.89 6.13
N VAL A 21 -2.02 7.14 5.04
CA VAL A 21 -2.77 5.88 4.84
C VAL A 21 -2.46 4.91 5.98
N TRP A 22 -1.18 4.73 6.31
CA TRP A 22 -0.77 3.91 7.45
C TRP A 22 -1.32 4.42 8.79
N GLY A 23 -1.39 5.75 8.97
CA GLY A 23 -2.00 6.39 10.14
C GLY A 23 -3.47 5.98 10.33
N HIS A 24 -4.27 6.06 9.26
CA HIS A 24 -5.68 5.64 9.30
C HIS A 24 -5.85 4.15 9.59
N LEU A 25 -5.02 3.28 8.99
CA LEU A 25 -5.04 1.84 9.29
C LEU A 25 -4.79 1.56 10.77
N ASN A 26 -3.78 2.21 11.37
CA ASN A 26 -3.49 2.05 12.81
C ASN A 26 -4.59 2.64 13.70
N ALA A 27 -5.28 3.68 13.25
CA ALA A 27 -6.40 4.29 13.95
C ALA A 27 -7.71 3.49 13.83
N GLN A 28 -7.69 2.31 13.19
CA GLN A 28 -8.89 1.49 12.92
C GLN A 28 -9.92 2.26 12.08
N GLN A 29 -9.44 3.03 11.10
CA GLN A 29 -10.21 3.81 10.14
C GLN A 29 -10.02 3.20 8.73
N PRO A 30 -10.55 1.99 8.47
CA PRO A 30 -10.31 1.29 7.22
C PRO A 30 -10.99 1.97 6.03
N GLU A 31 -12.13 2.64 6.21
CA GLU A 31 -12.83 3.36 5.14
C GLU A 31 -12.00 4.56 4.64
N GLU A 32 -11.51 5.40 5.56
CA GLU A 32 -10.66 6.53 5.23
C GLU A 32 -9.32 6.08 4.65
N ALA A 33 -8.74 5.01 5.19
CA ALA A 33 -7.52 4.42 4.64
C ALA A 33 -7.72 3.92 3.21
N TYR A 34 -8.84 3.24 2.93
CA TYR A 34 -9.15 2.69 1.62
C TYR A 34 -9.35 3.79 0.59
N GLU A 35 -10.20 4.77 0.88
CA GLU A 35 -10.48 5.88 -0.03
C GLU A 35 -9.23 6.73 -0.28
N LEU A 36 -8.45 7.02 0.77
CA LEU A 36 -7.18 7.73 0.62
C LEU A 36 -6.19 6.94 -0.25
N ALA A 37 -5.99 5.65 0.03
CA ALA A 37 -5.04 4.83 -0.73
C ALA A 37 -5.44 4.72 -2.20
N ARG A 38 -6.74 4.58 -2.49
CA ARG A 38 -7.26 4.59 -3.87
C ARG A 38 -7.03 5.92 -4.56
N GLY A 39 -7.26 7.04 -3.87
CA GLY A 39 -6.93 8.38 -4.37
C GLY A 39 -5.45 8.51 -4.68
N CYS A 40 -4.58 8.07 -3.78
CA CYS A 40 -3.13 8.10 -3.99
C CYS A 40 -2.69 7.22 -5.16
N LEU A 41 -3.33 6.06 -5.39
CA LEU A 41 -3.04 5.19 -6.54
C LEU A 41 -3.42 5.82 -7.89
N GLN A 42 -4.28 6.85 -7.92
CA GLN A 42 -4.52 7.62 -9.16
C GLN A 42 -3.32 8.50 -9.52
N LEU A 43 -2.53 8.93 -8.52
CA LEU A 43 -1.33 9.75 -8.70
C LEU A 43 -0.07 8.88 -8.88
N TRP A 44 -0.01 7.76 -8.14
CA TRP A 44 1.11 6.82 -8.14
C TRP A 44 0.64 5.38 -8.39
N PRO A 45 0.16 5.04 -9.60
CA PRO A 45 -0.46 3.74 -9.90
C PRO A 45 0.51 2.55 -9.79
N GLY A 46 1.82 2.81 -9.82
CA GLY A 46 2.86 1.80 -9.66
C GLY A 46 3.36 1.63 -8.22
N ASP A 47 2.88 2.42 -7.26
CA ASP A 47 3.39 2.33 -5.91
C ASP A 47 2.85 1.08 -5.20
N ARG A 48 3.79 0.23 -4.77
CA ARG A 48 3.47 -1.08 -4.22
C ARG A 48 2.97 -1.02 -2.78
N GLY A 49 3.49 -0.08 -2.00
CA GLY A 49 3.05 0.12 -0.63
C GLY A 49 1.58 0.53 -0.59
N LEU A 50 1.22 1.53 -1.40
CA LEU A 50 -0.16 1.99 -1.52
C LEU A 50 -1.11 0.88 -2.00
N ALA A 51 -0.69 0.06 -2.98
CA ALA A 51 -1.50 -1.07 -3.46
C ALA A 51 -1.77 -2.11 -2.36
N LEU A 52 -0.75 -2.44 -1.54
CA LEU A 52 -0.89 -3.37 -0.44
C LEU A 52 -1.76 -2.80 0.70
N MET A 53 -1.58 -1.51 1.04
CA MET A 53 -2.41 -0.85 2.05
C MET A 53 -3.87 -0.74 1.60
N ALA A 54 -4.13 -0.43 0.34
CA ALA A 54 -5.49 -0.41 -0.22
C ALA A 54 -6.14 -1.79 -0.15
N ALA A 55 -5.42 -2.86 -0.49
CA ALA A 55 -5.93 -4.22 -0.40
C ALA A 55 -6.18 -4.66 1.04
N TYR A 56 -5.30 -4.29 1.97
CA TYR A 56 -5.53 -4.55 3.39
C TYR A 56 -6.79 -3.83 3.89
N ALA A 57 -6.96 -2.55 3.57
CA ALA A 57 -8.16 -1.80 3.93
C ALA A 57 -9.43 -2.40 3.30
N ALA A 58 -9.36 -2.84 2.04
CA ALA A 58 -10.46 -3.51 1.35
C ALA A 58 -10.91 -4.77 2.09
N VAL A 59 -9.96 -5.60 2.55
CA VAL A 59 -10.26 -6.79 3.35
C VAL A 59 -11.02 -6.44 4.64
N GLU A 60 -10.57 -5.41 5.36
CA GLU A 60 -11.24 -4.98 6.60
C GLU A 60 -12.66 -4.44 6.37
N LEU A 61 -12.95 -3.97 5.15
CA LEU A 61 -14.28 -3.50 4.73
C LEU A 61 -15.13 -4.56 4.03
N ALA A 62 -14.60 -5.78 3.83
CA ALA A 62 -15.19 -6.80 2.95
C ALA A 62 -15.44 -6.32 1.50
N GLU A 63 -14.63 -5.37 1.04
CA GLU A 63 -14.63 -4.89 -0.34
C GLU A 63 -13.85 -5.85 -1.25
N PRO A 64 -14.23 -5.96 -2.55
CA PRO A 64 -13.50 -6.79 -3.49
C PRO A 64 -12.05 -6.32 -3.71
N PHE A 65 -11.11 -7.28 -3.79
CA PHE A 65 -9.71 -7.04 -4.14
C PHE A 65 -9.13 -8.23 -4.91
N ASP A 66 -8.13 -7.99 -5.77
CA ASP A 66 -7.47 -9.05 -6.56
C ASP A 66 -6.18 -9.51 -5.87
N LEU A 67 -6.30 -10.54 -5.04
CA LEU A 67 -5.16 -11.14 -4.34
C LEU A 67 -4.12 -11.73 -5.31
N ASP A 68 -4.55 -12.32 -6.42
CA ASP A 68 -3.62 -12.93 -7.36
C ASP A 68 -2.82 -11.87 -8.12
N ALA A 69 -3.38 -10.69 -8.38
CA ALA A 69 -2.62 -9.53 -8.87
C ALA A 69 -1.58 -9.05 -7.85
N LEU A 70 -1.85 -9.15 -6.55
CA LEU A 70 -0.86 -8.82 -5.53
C LEU A 70 0.31 -9.80 -5.54
N ARG A 71 0.04 -11.10 -5.74
CA ARG A 71 1.09 -12.13 -5.81
C ARG A 71 1.95 -12.02 -7.07
N ARG A 72 1.36 -11.71 -8.22
CA ARG A 72 2.08 -11.65 -9.52
C ARG A 72 3.06 -10.47 -9.62
N ASN A 73 2.79 -9.39 -8.90
CA ASN A 73 3.48 -8.11 -9.08
C ASN A 73 4.45 -7.81 -7.93
N THR A 74 5.08 -8.82 -7.33
CA THR A 74 6.09 -8.62 -6.28
C THR A 74 7.39 -8.05 -6.83
N SER A 75 8.08 -7.25 -6.00
CA SER A 75 9.37 -6.63 -6.33
C SER A 75 10.46 -7.68 -6.65
N THR A 76 11.38 -7.33 -7.54
CA THR A 76 12.59 -8.13 -7.83
C THR A 76 13.72 -7.91 -6.82
N ASP A 77 13.65 -6.83 -6.03
CA ASP A 77 14.55 -6.60 -4.89
C ASP A 77 14.19 -7.59 -3.76
N PRO A 78 15.13 -8.43 -3.29
CA PRO A 78 14.84 -9.46 -2.29
C PRO A 78 14.31 -8.95 -0.95
N ALA A 79 14.78 -7.78 -0.48
CA ALA A 79 14.34 -7.23 0.79
C ALA A 79 12.90 -6.73 0.68
N ARG A 80 12.60 -5.98 -0.39
CA ARG A 80 11.22 -5.52 -0.66
C ARG A 80 10.27 -6.68 -0.93
N ALA A 81 10.73 -7.71 -1.65
CA ALA A 81 9.93 -8.90 -1.92
C ALA A 81 9.53 -9.62 -0.63
N ALA A 82 10.43 -9.69 0.36
CA ALA A 82 10.13 -10.29 1.66
C ALA A 82 9.09 -9.47 2.44
N ASP A 83 9.22 -8.14 2.46
CA ASP A 83 8.25 -7.25 3.09
C ASP A 83 6.87 -7.34 2.42
N GLU A 84 6.83 -7.31 1.09
CA GLU A 84 5.60 -7.47 0.31
C GLU A 84 4.94 -8.84 0.54
N ALA A 85 5.73 -9.91 0.62
CA ALA A 85 5.23 -11.24 0.93
C ALA A 85 4.63 -11.31 2.35
N ALA A 86 5.23 -10.64 3.33
CA ALA A 86 4.68 -10.56 4.68
C ALA A 86 3.33 -9.82 4.71
N TRP A 87 3.21 -8.74 3.94
CA TRP A 87 1.96 -8.01 3.73
C TRP A 87 0.89 -8.86 3.05
N ILE A 88 1.23 -9.53 1.95
CA ILE A 88 0.31 -10.41 1.23
C ILE A 88 -0.20 -11.51 2.16
N ALA A 89 0.70 -12.17 2.90
CA ALA A 89 0.31 -13.19 3.86
C ALA A 89 -0.60 -12.63 4.98
N LEU A 90 -0.42 -11.38 5.40
CA LEU A 90 -1.31 -10.72 6.35
C LEU A 90 -2.72 -10.52 5.76
N ILE A 91 -2.80 -9.98 4.55
CA ILE A 91 -4.06 -9.76 3.81
C ILE A 91 -4.80 -11.09 3.64
N GLU A 92 -4.10 -12.15 3.24
CA GLU A 92 -4.66 -13.49 3.09
C GLU A 92 -5.27 -14.03 4.37
N ARG A 93 -4.53 -13.93 5.49
CA ARG A 93 -5.03 -14.38 6.80
C ARG A 93 -6.29 -13.60 7.21
N ARG A 94 -6.29 -12.29 6.99
CA ARG A 94 -7.44 -11.43 7.31
C ARG A 94 -8.66 -11.73 6.44
N ALA A 95 -8.47 -11.97 5.15
CA ALA A 95 -9.54 -12.36 4.23
C ALA A 95 -10.17 -13.70 4.63
N GLY A 96 -9.37 -14.66 5.12
CA GLY A 96 -9.87 -15.94 5.63
C GLY A 96 -10.64 -15.84 6.97
N THR A 97 -10.41 -14.79 7.77
CA THR A 97 -11.18 -14.51 9.00
C THR A 97 -12.42 -13.65 8.76
N ALA A 98 -12.53 -13.01 7.59
CA ALA A 98 -13.67 -12.17 7.22
C ALA A 98 -14.81 -12.96 6.53
N CYS A 99 -14.67 -14.28 6.39
CA CYS A 99 -15.69 -15.21 5.87
C CYS A 99 -16.44 -15.95 6.98
#